data_AF-A0A955CLR0-F1
#
_entry.id   AF-A0A955CLR0-F1
#
_cell.length_a   1.000
_cell.length_b   1.000
_cell.length_c   1.000
_cell.angle_alpha   90.00
_cell.angle_beta   90.00
_cell.angle_gamma   90.00
#
_symmetry.space_group_name_H-M   'P 1'
#
loop_
_entity.id
_entity.type
_entity.pdbx_description
1 polymer ?
#
loop_
_entity_poly.entity_id
_entity_poly.type
_entity_poly.pdbx_seq_one_letter_code
_entity_poly.pdbx_strand_id
1 'polypeptide(L)'
;MNDRARILTETADARADAERLLAGLIDARSKSEARLAELSRSDILKNLTGKSALDNAINSTQRMIDSLDRVLVELRTKLSPEEIALLDELDKTA
;
A
#
# COMPACT_ATOMS: atom_id res chain seq x y z
N MET A 1 26.91 -0.74 1.15
CA MET A 1 25.57 -0.31 0.72
C MET A 1 25.32 1.05 1.37
N ASN A 2 25.01 2.09 0.60
CA ASN A 2 24.76 3.44 1.14
C ASN A 2 23.43 3.41 1.94
N ASP A 3 23.36 4.06 3.11
CA ASP A 3 22.16 4.06 3.96
C ASP A 3 20.92 4.54 3.21
N ARG A 4 21.09 5.46 2.26
CA ARG A 4 19.99 5.97 1.41
C ARG A 4 19.47 4.93 0.43
N ALA A 5 20.35 4.14 -0.18
CA ALA A 5 19.97 3.05 -1.07
C ALA A 5 19.15 2.00 -0.31
N ARG A 6 19.57 1.66 0.91
CA ARG A 6 18.82 0.77 1.80
C ARG A 6 17.43 1.32 2.14
N ILE A 7 17.34 2.58 2.55
CA ILE A 7 16.06 3.22 2.87
C ILE A 7 15.13 3.25 1.65
N LEU A 8 15.67 3.49 0.44
CA LEU A 8 14.88 3.47 -0.79
C LEU A 8 14.29 2.08 -1.04
N THR A 9 15.10 1.02 -1.00
CA THR A 9 14.64 -0.36 -1.17
C THR A 9 13.61 -0.74 -0.11
N GLU A 10 13.88 -0.47 1.17
CA GLU A 10 12.94 -0.77 2.27
C GLU A 10 11.60 -0.03 2.10
N THR A 11 11.63 1.22 1.62
CA THR A 11 10.41 2.00 1.36
C THR A 11 9.64 1.43 0.15
N ALA A 12 10.35 0.96 -0.88
CA ALA A 12 9.74 0.35 -2.06
C ALA A 12 9.10 -1.00 -1.71
N ASP A 13 9.77 -1.82 -0.91
CA ASP A 13 9.24 -3.09 -0.41
C ASP A 13 7.98 -2.87 0.45
N ALA A 14 8.04 -1.90 1.38
CA ALA A 14 6.88 -1.54 2.20
C ALA A 14 5.69 -1.05 1.37
N ARG A 15 5.95 -0.34 0.26
CA ARG A 15 4.92 0.08 -0.69
C ARG A 15 4.29 -1.14 -1.39
N ALA A 16 5.11 -2.07 -1.86
CA ALA A 16 4.62 -3.30 -2.51
C ALA A 16 3.81 -4.17 -1.53
N ASP A 17 4.22 -4.26 -0.27
CA ASP A 17 3.45 -4.90 0.80
C ASP A 17 2.10 -4.22 1.03
N ALA A 18 2.09 -2.88 1.08
CA ALA A 18 0.87 -2.09 1.25
C ALA A 18 -0.12 -2.28 0.08
N GLU A 19 0.37 -2.35 -1.16
CA GLU A 19 -0.45 -2.63 -2.35
C GLU A 19 -1.05 -4.04 -2.30
N ARG A 20 -0.27 -5.04 -1.90
CA ARG A 20 -0.77 -6.42 -1.69
C ARG A 20 -1.86 -6.46 -0.61
N LEU A 21 -1.65 -5.76 0.50
CA LEU A 21 -2.63 -5.65 1.56
C LEU A 21 -3.91 -4.96 1.08
N LEU A 22 -3.80 -3.86 0.33
CA LEU A 22 -4.94 -3.14 -0.23
C LEU A 22 -5.79 -4.04 -1.12
N ALA A 23 -5.17 -4.80 -2.02
CA ALA A 23 -5.86 -5.75 -2.88
C ALA A 23 -6.62 -6.81 -2.06
N GLY A 24 -5.97 -7.36 -1.02
CA GLY A 24 -6.60 -8.31 -0.10
C GLY A 24 -7.79 -7.72 0.66
N LEU A 25 -7.71 -6.46 1.10
CA LEU A 25 -8.80 -5.78 1.78
C LEU A 25 -10.01 -5.53 0.87
N ILE A 26 -9.78 -5.17 -0.39
CA ILE A 26 -10.83 -4.98 -1.40
C ILE A 26 -11.56 -6.31 -1.67
N ASP A 27 -10.82 -7.40 -1.85
CA ASP A 27 -11.39 -8.73 -2.03
C ASP A 27 -12.18 -9.19 -0.80
N ALA A 28 -11.61 -9.02 0.40
CA ALA A 28 -12.29 -9.35 1.66
C ALA A 28 -13.60 -8.56 1.85
N ARG A 29 -13.59 -7.27 1.48
CA ARG A 29 -14.80 -6.42 1.49
C ARG A 29 -15.87 -6.97 0.56
N SER A 30 -15.51 -7.27 -0.68
CA SER A 30 -16.45 -7.84 -1.67
C SER A 30 -17.08 -9.14 -1.15
N LYS A 31 -16.26 -10.07 -0.64
CA LYS A 31 -16.72 -11.34 -0.06
C LYS A 31 -17.61 -11.14 1.18
N SER A 32 -17.27 -10.19 2.04
CA SER A 32 -18.06 -9.87 3.23
C SER A 32 -19.43 -9.31 2.86
N GLU A 33 -19.48 -8.38 1.90
CA GLU A 33 -20.73 -7.78 1.42
C GLU A 33 -21.62 -8.83 0.74
N ALA A 34 -21.06 -9.72 -0.09
CA ALA A 34 -21.79 -10.82 -0.70
C ALA A 34 -22.41 -11.74 0.36
N ARG A 35 -21.63 -12.13 1.37
CA ARG A 35 -22.10 -13.02 2.45
C ARG A 35 -23.18 -12.38 3.32
N LEU A 36 -23.07 -11.08 3.61
CA LEU A 36 -24.10 -10.35 4.34
C LEU A 36 -25.41 -10.28 3.55
N ALA A 37 -25.32 -10.04 2.24
CA ALA A 37 -26.48 -10.05 1.36
C ALA A 37 -27.17 -11.43 1.30
N GLU A 38 -26.40 -12.51 1.18
CA GLU A 38 -26.92 -13.89 1.24
C GLU A 38 -27.68 -14.17 2.55
N LEU A 39 -27.19 -13.63 3.66
CA LEU A 39 -27.81 -13.79 4.98
C LEU A 39 -28.95 -12.80 5.25
N SER A 40 -29.30 -11.94 4.28
CA SER A 40 -30.24 -10.82 4.46
C SER A 40 -29.87 -9.95 5.68
N ARG A 41 -28.57 -9.83 5.94
CA ARG A 41 -28.00 -9.02 7.03
C ARG A 41 -27.26 -7.82 6.45
N SER A 42 -27.12 -6.79 7.25
CA SER A 42 -26.32 -5.61 6.94
C SER A 42 -25.21 -5.44 7.98
N ASP A 43 -24.12 -4.82 7.57
CA ASP A 43 -23.04 -4.46 8.48
C ASP A 43 -23.54 -3.34 9.41
N ILE A 44 -23.64 -3.65 10.70
CA ILE A 44 -24.14 -2.73 11.74
C ILE A 44 -23.29 -1.46 11.80
N LEU A 45 -21.96 -1.58 11.68
CA LEU A 45 -21.08 -0.41 11.71
C LEU A 45 -21.29 0.45 10.48
N LYS A 46 -21.43 -0.17 9.30
CA LYS A 46 -21.72 0.54 8.06
C LYS A 46 -23.08 1.25 8.09
N ASN A 47 -24.10 0.63 8.69
CA ASN A 47 -25.41 1.26 8.84
C ASN A 47 -25.38 2.51 9.74
N LEU A 48 -24.60 2.46 10.83
CA LEU A 48 -24.54 3.56 11.80
C LEU A 48 -23.61 4.69 11.37
N THR A 49 -22.52 4.37 10.66
CA THR A 49 -21.45 5.33 10.37
C THR A 49 -21.26 5.62 8.88
N GLY A 50 -21.97 4.89 8.01
CA GLY A 50 -21.78 4.92 6.55
C GLY A 50 -20.55 4.18 6.05
N LYS A 51 -19.70 3.63 6.95
CA LYS A 51 -18.45 2.94 6.60
C LYS A 51 -18.27 1.65 7.40
N SER A 52 -17.90 0.57 6.72
CA SER A 52 -17.47 -0.65 7.38
C SER A 52 -16.05 -0.52 7.95
N ALA A 53 -15.66 -1.44 8.83
CA ALA A 53 -14.27 -1.55 9.27
C ALA A 53 -13.30 -1.78 8.08
N LEU A 54 -13.74 -2.52 7.05
CA LEU A 54 -12.97 -2.75 5.84
C LEU A 54 -12.83 -1.48 4.99
N ASP A 55 -13.88 -0.65 4.90
CA ASP A 55 -13.78 0.67 4.25
C ASP A 55 -12.74 1.56 4.96
N ASN A 56 -12.70 1.52 6.30
CA ASN A 56 -11.71 2.29 7.05
C ASN A 56 -10.28 1.76 6.86
N ALA A 57 -10.10 0.43 6.85
CA ALA A 57 -8.82 -0.20 6.58
C ALA A 57 -8.29 0.14 5.17
N ILE A 58 -9.14 0.01 4.14
CA ILE A 58 -8.82 0.38 2.75
C ILE A 58 -8.38 1.84 2.67
N ASN A 59 -9.15 2.76 3.25
CA ASN A 59 -8.83 4.19 3.25
C ASN A 59 -7.53 4.50 4.02
N SER A 60 -7.19 3.72 5.05
CA SER A 60 -5.94 3.86 5.78
C SER A 60 -4.76 3.38 4.95
N THR A 61 -4.87 2.20 4.32
CA THR A 61 -3.82 1.63 3.49
C THR A 61 -3.55 2.48 2.26
N GLN A 62 -4.58 3.06 1.63
CA GLN A 62 -4.40 3.99 0.51
C GLN A 62 -3.59 5.22 0.92
N ARG A 63 -3.89 5.83 2.08
CA ARG A 63 -3.13 6.96 2.61
C ARG A 63 -1.68 6.60 2.94
N MET A 64 -1.44 5.36 3.36
CA MET A 64 -0.10 4.85 3.60
C MET A 64 0.69 4.72 2.30
N ILE A 65 0.08 4.17 1.24
CA ILE A 65 0.69 4.10 -0.11
C ILE A 65 1.04 5.51 -0.60
N ASP A 66 0.10 6.46 -0.52
CA ASP A 66 0.33 7.84 -0.96
C ASP A 66 1.49 8.50 -0.19
N SER A 67 1.68 8.14 1.08
CA SER A 67 2.78 8.65 1.91
C SER A 67 4.12 8.03 1.50
N LEU A 68 4.15 6.71 1.27
CA LEU A 68 5.33 5.98 0.80
C LEU A 68 5.76 6.48 -0.59
N ASP A 69 4.80 6.73 -1.49
CA ASP A 69 5.05 7.30 -2.81
C ASP A 69 5.75 8.65 -2.74
N ARG A 70 5.29 9.54 -1.85
CA ARG A 70 5.94 10.85 -1.65
C ARG A 70 7.38 10.70 -1.16
N VAL A 71 7.61 9.80 -0.21
CA VAL A 71 8.95 9.51 0.32
C VAL A 71 9.86 8.94 -0.78
N LEU A 72 9.37 8.00 -1.60
CA LEU A 72 10.13 7.44 -2.71
C LEU A 72 10.53 8.50 -3.74
N VAL A 73 9.60 9.39 -4.10
CA VAL A 73 9.91 10.52 -5.00
C VAL A 73 10.97 11.42 -4.38
N GLU A 74 10.83 11.80 -3.11
CA GLU A 74 11.79 12.64 -2.42
C GLU A 74 13.19 11.99 -2.36
N LEU A 75 13.27 10.70 -2.02
CA LEU A 75 14.53 9.96 -1.99
C LEU A 75 15.17 9.88 -3.39
N ARG A 76 14.37 9.63 -4.44
CA ARG A 76 14.83 9.61 -5.84
C ARG A 76 15.40 10.95 -6.30
N THR A 77 14.76 12.06 -5.94
CA THR A 77 15.27 13.41 -6.31
C THR A 77 16.58 13.80 -5.62
N LYS A 78 16.91 13.15 -4.51
CA LYS A 78 18.12 13.43 -3.72
C LYS A 78 19.30 12.51 -4.07
N LEU A 79 19.09 11.49 -4.91
CA LEU A 79 20.14 10.60 -5.38
C LEU A 79 20.91 11.26 -6.53
N SER A 80 22.23 11.09 -6.55
CA SER A 80 23.03 11.49 -7.69
C SER A 80 22.73 10.58 -8.90
N PRO A 81 22.98 11.05 -10.15
CA PRO A 81 22.81 10.21 -11.33
C PRO A 81 23.61 8.90 -11.28
N GLU A 82 24.77 8.91 -10.63
CA GLU A 82 25.62 7.73 -10.41
C GLU A 82 24.98 6.74 -9.43
N GLU A 83 24.36 7.25 -8.36
CA GLU A 83 23.64 6.42 -7.38
C GLU A 83 22.37 5.81 -7.98
N ILE A 84 21.67 6.54 -8.86
CA ILE A 84 20.50 6.04 -9.60
C ILE A 84 20.92 4.92 -10.55
N ALA A 85 22.00 5.11 -11.32
CA ALA A 85 22.50 4.10 -12.24
C ALA A 85 22.93 2.81 -11.52
N LEU A 86 23.54 2.93 -10.34
CA LEU A 86 23.92 1.78 -9.52
C LEU A 86 22.70 1.01 -9.00
N LEU A 87 21.62 1.69 -8.65
CA LEU A 87 20.36 1.07 -8.21
C LEU A 87 19.66 0.35 -9.36
N ASP A 88 19.58 0.97 -10.54
CA ASP A 88 18.96 0.37 -11.73
C ASP A 88 19.69 -0.90 -12.18
N GLU A 89 21.01 -0.98 -12.02
CA GLU A 89 21.80 -2.18 -12.30
C GLU A 89 21.52 -3.30 -11.29
N LEU A 90 21.32 -2.97 -10.01
CA LEU A 90 20.98 -3.95 -8.97
C LEU A 90 19.58 -4.55 -9.17
N ASP A 91 18.58 -3.72 -9.51
CA ASP A 91 17.20 -4.17 -9.79
C ASP A 91 17.12 -5.09 -11.03
N LYS A 92 18.04 -4.97 -11.99
CA LYS A 92 18.09 -5.87 -13.17
C LYS A 92 18.73 -7.23 -12.88
N THR A 93 19.45 -7.35 -11.78
CA THR A 93 20.17 -8.58 -11.39
C THR A 93 19.42 -9.42 -10.35
N ALA A 94 18.34 -8.89 -9.78
CA ALA A 94 17.43 -9.58 -8.85
C ALA A 94 16.24 -10.20 -9.60
#